data_AF-A0A1H8Y7Q3-F1
#
_entry.id   AF-A0A1H8Y7Q3-F1
#
_cell.length_a   1.000
_cell.length_b   1.000
_cell.length_c   1.000
_cell.angle_alpha   90.00
_cell.angle_beta   90.00
_cell.angle_gamma   90.00
#
_symmetry.space_group_name_H-M   'P 1'
#
loop_
_entity.id
_entity.type
_entity.pdbx_description
1 polymer ?
#
loop_
_entity_poly.entity_id
_entity_poly.type
_entity_poly.pdbx_seq_one_letter_code
_entity_poly.pdbx_strand_id
1 'polypeptide(L)' 'MNRHPKVLQELYAERERAVAALGDGEQITAADLEGLDYLGRFKVANEHWHLCDASARSALLGDTHHFVASCARLQESN' A
#
# COMPACT_ATOMS: atom_id res chain seq x y z
N MET A 1 19.42 9.87 -11.84
CA MET A 1 19.95 9.70 -10.47
C MET A 1 20.13 8.21 -10.22
N ASN A 2 21.36 7.69 -10.39
CA ASN A 2 21.67 6.28 -10.12
C ASN A 2 21.72 6.07 -8.60
N ARG A 3 20.62 5.61 -8.00
CA ARG A 3 20.66 5.16 -6.61
C ARG A 3 21.55 3.92 -6.56
N HIS A 4 22.53 3.92 -5.66
CA HIS A 4 23.41 2.78 -5.46
C HIS A 4 22.57 1.54 -5.13
N PRO A 5 22.86 0.34 -5.69
CA PRO A 5 22.02 -0.85 -5.53
C PRO A 5 21.66 -1.17 -4.08
N LYS A 6 22.59 -0.93 -3.15
CA LYS A 6 22.38 -1.09 -1.70
C LYS A 6 21.28 -0.18 -1.13
N VAL A 7 21.26 1.09 -1.52
CA VAL A 7 20.24 2.06 -1.07
C VAL A 7 18.87 1.65 -1.59
N LEU A 8 18.81 1.14 -2.82
CA LEU A 8 17.57 0.66 -3.39
C LEU A 8 17.04 -0.57 -2.62
N GLN A 9 17.91 -1.52 -2.26
CA GLN A 9 17.54 -2.68 -1.44
C GLN A 9 17.02 -2.27 -0.06
N GLU A 10 17.66 -1.29 0.59
CA GLU A 10 17.21 -0.76 1.90
C GLU A 10 15.80 -0.16 1.80
N LEU A 11 15.53 0.62 0.75
CA LEU A 11 14.19 1.18 0.51
C LEU A 11 13.14 0.10 0.23
N TYR A 12 13.49 -0.97 -0.49
CA TYR A 12 12.59 -2.11 -0.67
C TYR A 12 12.31 -2.79 0.67
N ALA A 13 13.33 -3.06 1.47
CA ALA A 13 13.19 -3.72 2.77
C ALA A 13 12.43 -2.87 3.80
N GLU A 14 12.59 -1.56 3.78
CA GLU A 14 11.80 -0.64 4.60
C GLU A 14 10.31 -0.70 4.25
N ARG A 15 10.00 -0.71 2.96
CA ARG A 15 8.61 -0.81 2.49
C ARG A 15 7.96 -2.14 2.86
N GLU A 16 8.67 -3.26 2.65
CA GLU A 16 8.15 -4.59 3.04
C GLU A 16 7.85 -4.63 4.54
N ARG A 17 8.72 -4.06 5.38
CA ARG A 17 8.48 -3.97 6.82
C ARG A 17 7.28 -3.09 7.17
N ALA A 18 7.15 -1.93 6.53
CA ALA A 18 6.02 -1.03 6.77
C ALA A 18 4.68 -1.69 6.40
N VAL A 19 4.63 -2.37 5.25
CA VAL A 19 3.41 -3.08 4.81
C VAL A 19 3.11 -4.28 5.70
N ALA A 20 4.12 -5.09 6.05
CA ALA A 20 3.94 -6.24 6.93
C ALA A 20 3.40 -5.82 8.32
N ALA A 21 3.91 -4.72 8.88
CA ALA A 21 3.42 -4.20 10.16
C ALA A 21 1.94 -3.78 10.11
N LEU A 22 1.46 -3.27 8.97
CA LEU A 22 0.03 -2.99 8.78
C LEU A 22 -0.80 -4.27 8.66
N GLY A 23 -0.23 -5.32 8.05
CA GLY A 23 -0.86 -6.64 7.93
C GLY A 23 -1.00 -7.39 9.25
N ASP A 24 -0.13 -7.11 10.24
CA ASP A 24 -0.20 -7.67 11.60
C ASP A 24 -1.27 -7.00 12.47
N GLY A 25 -1.83 -5.87 12.03
CA GLY A 25 -2.91 -5.15 12.72
C GLY A 25 -4.30 -5.71 12.41
N GLU A 26 -5.31 -5.29 13.18
CA GLU A 26 -6.71 -5.71 12.97
C GLU A 26 -7.40 -4.93 11.84
N GLN A 27 -6.97 -3.69 11.59
CA GLN A 27 -7.60 -2.79 10.64
C GLN A 27 -6.60 -1.77 10.10
N ILE A 28 -6.67 -1.49 8.80
CA ILE A 28 -5.89 -0.45 8.11
C ILE A 28 -6.82 0.73 7.82
N THR A 29 -6.46 1.91 8.29
CA THR A 29 -7.20 3.17 8.11
C THR A 29 -6.59 4.00 6.98
N ALA A 30 -7.27 5.06 6.54
CA ALA A 30 -6.71 5.97 5.54
C ALA A 30 -5.41 6.64 6.00
N ALA A 31 -5.27 6.95 7.30
CA ALA A 31 -4.07 7.59 7.85
C ALA A 31 -2.82 6.70 7.71
N ASP A 32 -2.98 5.39 7.83
CA ASP A 32 -1.89 4.43 7.64
C ASP A 32 -1.34 4.44 6.22
N LEU A 33 -2.17 4.79 5.23
CA LEU A 33 -1.78 4.88 3.82
C LEU A 33 -0.98 6.14 3.49
N GLU A 34 -1.19 7.23 4.22
CA GLU A 34 -0.51 8.51 3.98
C GLU A 34 1.00 8.42 4.18
N GLY A 35 1.45 7.52 5.07
CA GLY A 35 2.86 7.25 5.32
C GLY A 35 3.55 6.42 4.23
N LEU A 36 2.81 5.88 3.26
CA LEU A 36 3.33 4.96 2.25
C LEU A 36 3.57 5.65 0.91
N ASP A 37 4.64 5.23 0.22
CA ASP A 37 4.81 5.51 -1.20
C ASP A 37 3.78 4.73 -2.04
N TYR A 38 3.70 5.04 -3.35
CA TYR A 38 2.72 4.39 -4.22
C TYR A 38 2.89 2.86 -4.29
N LEU A 39 4.12 2.34 -4.13
CA LEU A 39 4.37 0.90 -4.11
C LEU A 39 3.85 0.27 -2.82
N GLY A 40 3.91 0.99 -1.70
CA GLY A 40 3.40 0.54 -0.41
C GLY A 40 1.87 0.49 -0.45
N ARG A 41 1.24 1.56 -0.94
CA ARG A 41 -0.22 1.59 -1.12
C ARG A 41 -0.70 0.55 -2.13
N PHE A 42 0.08 0.31 -3.20
CA PHE A 42 -0.18 -0.80 -4.13
C PHE A 42 -0.18 -2.16 -3.42
N LYS A 43 0.85 -2.43 -2.60
CA LYS A 43 0.93 -3.68 -1.82
C LYS A 43 -0.22 -3.83 -0.84
N VAL A 44 -0.57 -2.77 -0.11
CA VAL A 44 -1.73 -2.79 0.79
C VAL A 44 -3.01 -3.09 0.04
N ALA A 45 -3.26 -2.42 -1.10
CA ALA A 45 -4.40 -2.72 -1.95
C ALA A 45 -4.40 -4.19 -2.40
N ASN A 46 -3.25 -4.73 -2.82
CA ASN A 46 -3.16 -6.08 -3.36
C ASN A 46 -3.25 -7.19 -2.30
N GLU A 47 -2.63 -7.00 -1.14
CA GLU A 47 -2.35 -8.05 -0.15
C GLU A 47 -3.25 -7.92 1.10
N HIS A 48 -3.65 -6.71 1.46
CA HIS A 48 -4.33 -6.40 2.73
C HIS A 48 -5.68 -5.71 2.57
N TRP A 49 -6.30 -5.77 1.39
CA TRP A 49 -7.61 -5.16 1.11
C TRP A 49 -8.70 -5.51 2.15
N HIS A 50 -8.69 -6.75 2.61
CA HIS A 50 -9.66 -7.26 3.59
C HIS A 50 -9.53 -6.58 4.96
N LEU A 51 -8.35 -6.07 5.32
CA LEU A 51 -8.09 -5.32 6.56
C LEU A 51 -8.41 -3.83 6.42
N CYS A 52 -8.50 -3.31 5.19
CA CYS A 52 -8.81 -1.91 4.96
C CYS A 52 -10.25 -1.56 5.39
N ASP A 53 -10.39 -0.50 6.18
CA ASP A 53 -11.68 0.09 6.50
C ASP A 53 -12.30 0.82 5.30
N ALA A 54 -13.53 1.34 5.47
CA ALA A 54 -14.22 2.06 4.40
C ALA A 54 -13.46 3.31 3.91
N SER A 55 -12.73 3.99 4.81
CA SER A 55 -11.96 5.19 4.48
C SER A 55 -10.70 4.84 3.67
N ALA A 56 -9.99 3.80 4.07
CA ALA A 56 -8.80 3.27 3.40
C ALA A 56 -9.16 2.73 2.02
N ARG A 57 -10.24 1.95 1.90
CA ARG A 57 -10.72 1.46 0.61
C ARG A 57 -11.06 2.61 -0.34
N SER A 58 -11.76 3.64 0.16
CA SER A 58 -12.08 4.83 -0.61
C SER A 58 -10.82 5.57 -1.06
N ALA A 59 -9.83 5.71 -0.19
CA ALA A 59 -8.55 6.33 -0.51
C ALA A 59 -7.77 5.54 -1.59
N LEU A 60 -7.75 4.22 -1.52
CA LEU A 60 -7.08 3.36 -2.49
C LEU A 60 -7.79 3.36 -3.85
N LEU A 61 -9.12 3.32 -3.90
CA LEU A 61 -9.90 3.41 -5.13
C LEU A 61 -9.76 4.77 -5.81
N GLY A 62 -9.61 5.83 -5.01
CA GLY A 62 -9.38 7.20 -5.44
C GLY A 62 -7.91 7.60 -5.59
N ASP A 63 -6.97 6.65 -5.49
CA ASP A 63 -5.55 6.99 -5.48
C ASP A 63 -5.13 7.68 -6.78
N THR A 64 -4.34 8.74 -6.63
CA THR A 64 -3.78 9.50 -7.76
C THR A 64 -2.92 8.63 -8.70
N HIS A 65 -2.32 7.56 -8.18
CA HIS A 65 -1.54 6.63 -8.97
C HIS A 65 -2.43 5.52 -9.55
N HIS A 66 -2.61 5.53 -10.87
CA HIS A 66 -3.51 4.61 -11.58
C HIS A 66 -3.28 3.12 -11.27
N PHE A 67 -2.03 2.67 -11.08
CA PHE A 67 -1.77 1.28 -10.67
C PHE A 67 -2.38 0.90 -9.31
N VAL A 68 -2.34 1.80 -8.31
CA VAL A 68 -2.95 1.57 -6.99
C VAL A 68 -4.47 1.48 -7.15
N ALA A 69 -5.07 2.48 -7.81
CA ALA A 69 -6.52 2.52 -8.03
C ALA A 69 -7.04 1.32 -8.83
N SER A 70 -6.32 0.90 -9.88
CA SER A 70 -6.69 -0.29 -10.66
C SER A 70 -6.60 -1.57 -9.82
N CYS A 71 -5.57 -1.71 -9.00
CA CYS A 71 -5.43 -2.87 -8.11
C CYS A 71 -6.56 -2.91 -7.06
N ALA A 72 -6.88 -1.77 -6.45
CA ALA A 72 -8.00 -1.64 -5.52
C ALA A 72 -9.33 -2.04 -6.17
N ARG A 73 -9.61 -1.62 -7.40
CA ARG A 73 -10.83 -2.01 -8.14
C ARG A 73 -10.92 -3.51 -8.40
N LEU A 74 -9.79 -4.15 -8.70
CA LEU A 74 -9.75 -5.60 -8.87
C LEU A 74 -10.12 -6.32 -7.57
N GLN A 75 -9.61 -5.83 -6.43
CA GLN A 75 -9.89 -6.42 -5.12
C GLN A 75 -11.31 -6.10 -4.62
N GLU A 76 -11.87 -4.96 -4.98
CA GLU A 76 -13.27 -4.62 -4.72
C GLU A 76 -14.26 -5.54 -5.47
N SER A 77 -13.86 -6.02 -6.64
CA SER A 77 -14.70 -6.84 -7.52
C SER A 77 -14.59 -8.35 -7.26
N ASN A 78 -13.68 -8.77 -6.37
CA ASN A 78 -13.47 -10.16 -5.96
C ASN A 78 -14.28 -10.50 -4.71
#